data_AF-A0A0Q9T5P6-F1
#
_entry.id   AF-A0A0Q9T5P6-F1
#
_cell.length_a   1.000
_cell.length_b   1.000
_cell.length_c   1.000
_cell.angle_alpha   90.00
_cell.angle_beta   90.00
_cell.angle_gamma   90.00
#
_symmetry.space_group_name_H-M   'P 1'
#
loop_
_entity.id
_entity.type
_entity.pdbx_description
1 polymer ?
#
loop_
_entity_poly.entity_id
_entity_poly.type
_entity_poly.pdbx_seq_one_letter_code
_entity_poly.pdbx_strand_id
1 'polypeptide(L)'
;MDSSTNAASDTGPDEGGGKPDPHAAEERERLQEAVLREQVAYLIKALGGPEYAAAVWSEDGRRVEYLYRPGFILARDEHWRDVADTVGAERLDDERSQRQRGLTVLRVTTDADTSVPDILARVDRELGLGKATPDHIMFVTGPGRLCPATEPEEPGTSPAPHPGITTDLGAGTDVFVSVVDTGWWPPAATDPASPWLAGVDGDPETIDLDHIHPYAGHGTFIAGVVRTQAPAAEVRVEGFLPTGGAAYESEMVVQLGEALAWSPDIISLSAGCPTRDELPLLSFEVFWEQRLRHQKGTVLVAAAGNDGHRRPFWPAAFPWTVSVGAIDADGARADFSNFGSWVDVYALGTDLVNAYPTGTFFCHEPPNAGDERTFTGIARWSGTSFSTPLVSGLIAARMSRHGISARKAADQLLAEAATAGRRGVGPTLYPAN
;
A
#
# COMPACT_ATOMS: atom_id res chain seq x y z
N MET A 1 -27.23 -58.22 -45.57
CA MET A 1 -27.59 -57.14 -44.65
C MET A 1 -26.36 -56.91 -43.79
N ASP A 2 -25.64 -55.83 -44.17
CA ASP A 2 -24.58 -55.08 -43.48
C ASP A 2 -23.35 -55.87 -42.98
N SER A 3 -22.11 -55.79 -43.53
CA SER A 3 -21.21 -54.66 -43.85
C SER A 3 -21.25 -53.55 -42.79
N SER A 4 -20.21 -53.10 -42.09
CA SER A 4 -18.78 -52.99 -42.36
C SER A 4 -18.17 -52.22 -41.18
N THR A 5 -16.90 -52.50 -40.85
CA THR A 5 -15.87 -51.60 -40.29
C THR A 5 -16.31 -50.27 -39.67
N ASN A 6 -16.02 -50.06 -38.37
CA ASN A 6 -15.90 -48.70 -37.81
C ASN A 6 -14.48 -48.50 -37.27
N ALA A 7 -13.71 -47.68 -37.99
CA ALA A 7 -12.50 -47.03 -37.51
C ALA A 7 -12.93 -45.88 -36.59
N ALA A 8 -12.52 -45.91 -35.32
CA ALA A 8 -12.66 -44.75 -34.44
C ALA A 8 -11.47 -43.82 -34.70
N SER A 9 -11.78 -42.68 -35.31
CA SER A 9 -10.88 -41.56 -35.55
C SER A 9 -10.55 -40.85 -34.23
N ASP A 10 -9.26 -40.65 -34.05
CA ASP A 10 -8.61 -39.70 -33.15
C ASP A 10 -9.18 -38.28 -33.34
N THR A 11 -9.76 -37.71 -32.28
CA THR A 11 -10.07 -36.28 -32.19
C THR A 11 -9.55 -35.78 -30.84
N GLY A 12 -8.40 -35.12 -30.87
CA GLY A 12 -7.83 -34.42 -29.73
C GLY A 12 -8.72 -33.29 -29.21
N PRO A 13 -8.44 -32.79 -27.99
CA PRO A 13 -9.19 -31.69 -27.42
C PRO A 13 -8.90 -30.40 -28.19
N ASP A 14 -9.99 -29.76 -28.61
CA ASP A 14 -10.04 -28.47 -29.28
C ASP A 14 -9.48 -27.38 -28.35
N GLU A 15 -8.29 -26.85 -28.66
CA GLU A 15 -7.72 -25.67 -28.02
C GLU A 15 -8.50 -24.42 -28.45
N GLY A 16 -9.63 -24.18 -27.79
CA GLY A 16 -10.45 -22.98 -27.94
C GLY A 16 -9.85 -21.76 -27.23
N GLY A 17 -8.65 -21.32 -27.61
CA GLY A 17 -8.09 -20.02 -27.24
C GLY A 17 -8.78 -18.90 -28.04
N GLY A 18 -10.04 -18.60 -27.71
CA GLY A 18 -10.77 -17.48 -28.31
C GLY A 18 -10.09 -16.16 -27.98
N LYS A 19 -9.75 -15.36 -29.01
CA LYS A 19 -9.32 -13.96 -28.81
C LYS A 19 -10.40 -13.22 -28.02
N PRO A 20 -10.02 -12.40 -27.01
CA PRO A 20 -11.00 -11.64 -26.25
C PRO A 20 -11.84 -10.76 -27.17
N ASP A 21 -13.16 -10.74 -26.94
CA ASP A 21 -14.11 -9.91 -27.66
C ASP A 21 -13.70 -8.42 -27.52
N PRO A 22 -13.38 -7.72 -28.63
CA PRO A 22 -12.98 -6.32 -28.60
C PRO A 22 -14.02 -5.42 -27.93
N HIS A 23 -15.31 -5.73 -28.07
CA HIS A 23 -16.37 -4.95 -27.43
C HIS A 23 -16.39 -5.12 -25.91
N ALA A 24 -16.17 -6.33 -25.42
CA ALA A 24 -16.06 -6.60 -23.98
C ALA A 24 -14.80 -5.98 -23.36
N ALA A 25 -13.70 -5.88 -24.12
CA ALA A 25 -12.48 -5.20 -23.69
C ALA A 25 -12.68 -3.68 -23.59
N GLU A 26 -13.30 -3.06 -24.60
CA GLU A 26 -13.63 -1.63 -24.58
C GLU A 26 -14.62 -1.27 -23.47
N GLU A 27 -15.63 -2.10 -23.23
CA GLU A 27 -16.59 -1.89 -22.13
C GLU A 27 -15.93 -2.01 -20.76
N ARG A 28 -15.03 -2.99 -20.57
CA ARG A 28 -14.24 -3.14 -19.35
C ARG A 28 -13.34 -1.93 -19.10
N GLU A 29 -12.68 -1.41 -20.14
CA GLU A 29 -11.84 -0.22 -20.05
C GLU A 29 -12.66 1.02 -19.63
N ARG A 30 -13.84 1.23 -20.24
CA ARG A 30 -14.73 2.34 -19.86
C ARG A 30 -15.24 2.25 -18.42
N LEU A 31 -15.60 1.05 -17.98
CA LEU A 31 -16.03 0.84 -16.59
C LEU A 31 -14.88 1.15 -15.63
N GLN A 32 -13.66 0.72 -15.95
CA GLN A 32 -12.49 0.97 -15.12
C GLN A 32 -12.12 2.46 -15.05
N GLU A 33 -12.25 3.20 -16.16
CA GLU A 33 -12.11 4.67 -16.17
C GLU A 33 -13.16 5.36 -15.28
N ALA A 34 -14.41 4.89 -15.29
CA ALA A 34 -15.47 5.45 -14.45
C ALA A 34 -15.19 5.23 -12.95
N VAL A 35 -14.78 4.02 -12.57
CA VAL A 35 -14.43 3.69 -11.17
C VAL A 35 -13.22 4.51 -10.70
N LEU A 36 -12.21 4.70 -11.55
CA LEU A 36 -11.05 5.56 -11.23
C LEU A 36 -11.47 7.00 -10.92
N ARG A 37 -12.41 7.57 -11.68
CA ARG A 37 -12.92 8.93 -11.42
C ARG A 37 -13.72 9.00 -10.13
N GLU A 38 -14.54 7.99 -9.84
CA GLU A 38 -15.31 7.90 -8.60
C GLU A 38 -14.40 7.79 -7.38
N GLN A 39 -13.34 6.97 -7.45
CA GLN A 39 -12.34 6.85 -6.39
C GLN A 39 -11.65 8.18 -6.12
N VAL A 40 -11.16 8.87 -7.16
CA VAL A 40 -10.52 10.18 -6.98
C VAL A 40 -11.49 11.17 -6.34
N ALA A 41 -12.76 11.17 -6.76
CA ALA A 41 -13.78 12.01 -6.15
C ALA A 41 -14.05 11.66 -4.68
N TYR A 42 -14.08 10.37 -4.34
CA TYR A 42 -14.21 9.89 -2.98
C TYR A 42 -13.05 10.36 -2.10
N LEU A 43 -11.81 10.17 -2.56
CA LEU A 43 -10.61 10.58 -1.82
C LEU A 43 -10.57 12.09 -1.62
N ILE A 44 -10.87 12.87 -2.65
CA ILE A 44 -10.96 14.33 -2.56
C ILE A 44 -12.01 14.74 -1.53
N LYS A 45 -13.19 14.11 -1.56
CA LYS A 45 -14.25 14.37 -0.58
C LYS A 45 -13.83 13.98 0.83
N ALA A 46 -13.17 12.85 1.01
CA ALA A 46 -12.69 12.37 2.31
C ALA A 46 -11.68 13.35 2.92
N LEU A 47 -10.76 13.87 2.12
CA LEU A 47 -9.79 14.88 2.55
C LEU A 47 -10.38 16.30 2.72
N GLY A 48 -11.67 16.48 2.47
CA GLY A 48 -12.42 17.70 2.76
C GLY A 48 -12.80 18.55 1.56
N GLY A 49 -12.41 18.17 0.34
CA GLY A 49 -12.76 18.89 -0.89
C GLY A 49 -11.57 19.18 -1.81
N PRO A 50 -11.85 19.76 -3.00
CA PRO A 50 -10.83 20.06 -4.03
C PRO A 50 -9.77 21.08 -3.60
N GLU A 51 -9.98 21.79 -2.48
CA GLU A 51 -8.99 22.66 -1.85
C GLU A 51 -7.94 21.90 -1.05
N TYR A 52 -8.19 20.64 -0.70
CA TYR A 52 -7.30 19.78 0.10
C TYR A 52 -6.64 18.67 -0.73
N ALA A 53 -7.25 18.27 -1.84
CA ALA A 53 -6.70 17.23 -2.71
C ALA A 53 -7.01 17.49 -4.19
N ALA A 54 -6.02 17.25 -5.04
CA ALA A 54 -6.17 17.29 -6.49
C ALA A 54 -5.40 16.14 -7.16
N ALA A 55 -5.84 15.77 -8.36
CA ALA A 55 -5.22 14.74 -9.19
C ALA A 55 -4.62 15.37 -10.44
N VAL A 56 -3.41 14.95 -10.81
CA VAL A 56 -2.87 15.14 -12.15
C VAL A 56 -3.19 13.91 -12.97
N TRP A 57 -3.81 14.11 -14.12
CA TRP A 57 -4.20 13.03 -15.04
C TRP A 57 -3.22 12.95 -16.20
N SER A 58 -3.07 11.76 -16.78
CA SER A 58 -2.39 11.56 -18.05
C SER A 58 -3.04 12.39 -19.16
N GLU A 59 -2.32 12.66 -20.26
CA GLU A 59 -2.83 13.45 -21.39
C GLU A 59 -4.13 12.88 -22.00
N ASP A 60 -4.26 11.55 -22.02
CA ASP A 60 -5.47 10.85 -22.48
C ASP A 60 -6.60 10.83 -21.43
N GLY A 61 -6.33 11.30 -20.21
CA GLY A 61 -7.28 11.35 -19.11
C GLY A 61 -7.66 9.98 -18.53
N ARG A 62 -6.91 8.92 -18.86
CA ARG A 62 -7.21 7.53 -18.50
C ARG A 62 -6.50 7.04 -17.24
N ARG A 63 -5.47 7.76 -16.79
CA ARG A 63 -4.67 7.40 -15.63
C ARG A 63 -4.47 8.60 -14.73
N VAL A 64 -4.44 8.37 -13.42
CA VAL A 64 -3.96 9.36 -12.45
C VAL A 64 -2.44 9.24 -12.39
N GLU A 65 -1.75 10.31 -12.76
CA GLU A 65 -0.29 10.39 -12.63
C GLU A 65 0.11 10.51 -11.16
N TYR A 66 -0.53 11.37 -10.39
CA TYR A 66 -0.34 11.47 -8.94
C TYR A 66 -1.43 12.33 -8.30
N LEU A 67 -1.58 12.17 -6.99
CA LEU A 67 -2.42 13.01 -6.14
C LEU A 67 -1.53 13.93 -5.29
N TYR A 68 -1.99 15.15 -5.04
CA TYR A 68 -1.24 16.13 -4.27
C TYR A 68 -2.15 17.10 -3.51
N ARG A 69 -1.57 17.77 -2.50
CA ARG A 69 -2.20 18.83 -1.72
C ARG A 69 -2.12 20.18 -2.47
N PRO A 70 -3.25 20.78 -2.89
CA PRO A 70 -3.25 22.08 -3.54
C PRO A 70 -2.71 23.18 -2.62
N GLY A 71 -1.96 24.13 -3.19
CA GLY A 71 -1.43 25.27 -2.45
C GLY A 71 -0.22 24.97 -1.55
N PHE A 72 0.39 23.78 -1.66
CA PHE A 72 1.60 23.43 -0.90
C PHE A 72 2.68 22.84 -1.81
N ILE A 73 3.92 23.26 -1.58
CA ILE A 73 5.12 22.67 -2.18
C ILE A 73 6.14 22.34 -1.08
N LEU A 74 6.95 21.32 -1.34
CA LEU A 74 8.00 20.85 -0.46
C LEU A 74 9.35 21.26 -1.01
N ALA A 75 10.23 21.72 -0.14
CA ALA A 75 11.63 21.98 -0.46
C ALA A 75 12.53 21.54 0.70
N ARG A 76 13.78 21.21 0.41
CA ARG A 76 14.78 21.00 1.47
C ARG A 76 15.09 22.32 2.18
N ASP A 77 15.40 22.25 3.47
CA ASP A 77 15.71 23.44 4.30
C ASP A 77 16.87 24.29 3.73
N GLU A 78 17.78 23.68 3.00
CA GLU A 78 18.92 24.35 2.37
C GLU A 78 18.58 25.03 1.03
N HIS A 79 17.45 24.69 0.41
CA HIS A 79 17.03 25.18 -0.91
C HIS A 79 15.74 25.99 -0.88
N TRP A 80 15.01 26.02 0.24
CA TRP A 80 13.69 26.66 0.28
C TRP A 80 13.71 28.15 -0.08
N ARG A 81 14.80 28.87 0.18
CA ARG A 81 14.93 30.29 -0.17
C ARG A 81 15.04 30.50 -1.68
N ASP A 82 15.87 29.71 -2.35
CA ASP A 82 15.98 29.76 -3.81
C ASP A 82 14.63 29.39 -4.45
N VAL A 83 13.96 28.36 -3.91
CA VAL A 83 12.60 27.97 -4.32
C VAL A 83 11.62 29.13 -4.11
N ALA A 84 11.63 29.77 -2.94
CA ALA A 84 10.77 30.90 -2.63
C ALA A 84 11.01 32.09 -3.57
N ASP A 85 12.27 32.44 -3.82
CA ASP A 85 12.63 33.52 -4.74
C ASP A 85 12.15 33.23 -6.17
N THR A 86 12.23 31.97 -6.63
CA THR A 86 11.69 31.55 -7.94
C THR A 86 10.17 31.51 -7.96
N VAL A 87 9.49 31.12 -6.88
CA VAL A 87 8.02 31.16 -6.80
C VAL A 87 7.51 32.60 -6.89
N GLY A 88 8.22 33.54 -6.27
CA GLY A 88 7.89 34.96 -6.25
C GLY A 88 7.04 35.33 -5.03
N ALA A 89 7.33 36.49 -4.44
CA ALA A 89 6.67 36.99 -3.23
C ALA A 89 5.15 37.20 -3.42
N GLU A 90 4.69 37.38 -4.66
CA GLU A 90 3.28 37.53 -5.00
C GLU A 90 2.48 36.21 -4.88
N ARG A 91 3.18 35.07 -4.94
CA ARG A 91 2.58 33.72 -4.82
C ARG A 91 2.89 33.02 -3.52
N LEU A 92 3.78 33.57 -2.70
CA LEU A 92 4.11 33.00 -1.41
C LEU A 92 3.20 33.55 -0.33
N ASP A 93 2.70 32.64 0.50
CA ASP A 93 2.20 33.01 1.82
C ASP A 93 3.38 33.12 2.79
N ASP A 94 3.27 34.01 3.78
CA ASP A 94 4.23 34.12 4.88
C ASP A 94 4.22 32.86 5.77
N GLU A 95 3.12 32.10 5.75
CA GLU A 95 2.99 30.84 6.45
C GLU A 95 3.87 29.72 5.83
N ARG A 96 4.85 29.27 6.61
CA ARG A 96 5.66 28.07 6.33
C ARG A 96 5.68 27.13 7.52
N SER A 97 5.83 25.84 7.25
CA SER A 97 5.99 24.79 8.27
C SER A 97 7.35 24.11 8.12
N GLN A 98 8.06 23.95 9.24
CA GLN A 98 9.31 23.19 9.36
C GLN A 98 9.20 22.18 10.51
N ARG A 99 8.07 21.46 10.58
CA ARG A 99 7.82 20.47 11.63
C ARG A 99 8.81 19.29 11.56
N GLN A 100 9.32 18.97 10.38
CA GLN A 100 10.37 17.99 10.16
C GLN A 100 11.67 18.70 9.80
N ARG A 101 12.73 18.50 10.59
CA ARG A 101 14.06 19.05 10.28
C ARG A 101 14.55 18.55 8.92
N GLY A 102 15.02 19.47 8.07
CA GLY A 102 15.50 19.18 6.72
C GLY A 102 14.43 19.39 5.64
N LEU A 103 13.16 19.56 6.03
CA LEU A 103 12.02 19.74 5.13
C LEU A 103 11.29 21.04 5.47
N THR A 104 11.12 21.89 4.46
CA THR A 104 10.27 23.08 4.54
C THR A 104 9.04 22.86 3.66
N VAL A 105 7.87 23.01 4.26
CA VAL A 105 6.58 23.07 3.55
C VAL A 105 6.24 24.54 3.34
N LEU A 106 6.15 24.95 2.08
CA LEU A 106 5.80 26.31 1.67
C LEU A 106 4.34 26.33 1.21
N ARG A 107 3.59 27.32 1.69
CA ARG A 107 2.24 27.59 1.19
C ARG A 107 2.33 28.56 0.00
N VAL A 108 1.65 28.21 -1.08
CA VAL A 108 1.62 28.98 -2.33
C VAL A 108 0.18 29.27 -2.74
N THR A 109 -0.05 30.42 -3.38
CA THR A 109 -1.35 30.78 -3.94
C THR A 109 -1.46 30.29 -5.38
N THR A 110 -2.54 29.56 -5.64
CA THR A 110 -2.95 29.10 -6.97
C THR A 110 -4.15 29.91 -7.45
N ASP A 111 -4.33 29.97 -8.76
CA ASP A 111 -5.48 30.62 -9.40
C ASP A 111 -5.99 29.76 -10.57
N ALA A 112 -6.98 30.26 -11.31
CA ALA A 112 -7.61 29.52 -12.40
C ALA A 112 -6.62 29.15 -13.53
N ASP A 113 -5.52 29.89 -13.67
CA ASP A 113 -4.54 29.73 -14.74
C ASP A 113 -3.22 29.12 -14.25
N THR A 114 -3.01 29.03 -12.93
CA THR A 114 -1.74 28.60 -12.33
C THR A 114 -1.98 27.64 -11.17
N SER A 115 -1.69 26.35 -11.42
CA SER A 115 -1.70 25.28 -10.43
C SER A 115 -0.32 25.07 -9.76
N VAL A 116 -0.26 24.23 -8.71
CA VAL A 116 1.02 23.79 -8.12
C VAL A 116 1.93 23.12 -9.15
N PRO A 117 1.46 22.17 -9.99
CA PRO A 117 2.26 21.63 -11.09
C PRO A 117 2.87 22.69 -12.02
N ASP A 118 2.14 23.77 -12.33
CA ASP A 118 2.63 24.86 -13.19
C ASP A 118 3.73 25.67 -12.50
N ILE A 119 3.55 25.96 -11.20
CA ILE A 119 4.56 26.62 -10.37
C ILE A 119 5.84 25.77 -10.32
N LEU A 120 5.71 24.47 -10.05
CA LEU A 120 6.84 23.55 -9.98
C LEU A 120 7.54 23.41 -11.32
N ALA A 121 6.80 23.41 -12.44
CA ALA A 121 7.42 23.39 -13.77
C ALA A 121 8.29 24.63 -14.03
N ARG A 122 7.96 25.79 -13.43
CA ARG A 122 8.84 26.98 -13.46
C ARG A 122 10.05 26.80 -12.54
N VAL A 123 9.86 26.30 -11.32
CA VAL A 123 10.96 26.00 -10.39
C VAL A 123 11.99 25.09 -11.04
N ASP A 124 11.54 24.01 -11.69
CA ASP A 124 12.44 23.05 -12.34
C ASP A 124 13.24 23.66 -13.49
N ARG A 125 12.66 24.58 -14.26
CA ARG A 125 13.36 25.28 -15.36
C ARG A 125 14.48 26.19 -14.85
N GLU A 126 14.31 26.78 -13.67
CA GLU A 126 15.27 27.74 -13.10
C GLU A 126 16.30 27.08 -12.18
N LEU A 127 15.87 26.15 -11.33
CA LEU A 127 16.71 25.56 -10.26
C LEU A 127 17.09 24.10 -10.52
N GLY A 128 16.45 23.44 -11.48
CA GLY A 128 16.60 22.03 -11.79
C GLY A 128 15.56 21.13 -11.12
N LEU A 129 15.35 19.95 -11.71
CA LEU A 129 14.35 18.97 -11.28
C LEU A 129 14.53 18.56 -9.81
N GLY A 130 13.41 18.48 -9.08
CA GLY A 130 13.34 17.93 -7.72
C GLY A 130 13.84 18.88 -6.63
N LYS A 131 14.17 20.14 -6.95
CA LYS A 131 14.46 21.17 -5.95
C LYS A 131 13.24 21.54 -5.11
N ALA A 132 12.07 21.47 -5.73
CA ALA A 132 10.79 21.44 -5.05
C ALA A 132 9.91 20.33 -5.63
N THR A 133 9.06 19.75 -4.80
CA THR A 133 8.07 18.74 -5.20
C THR A 133 6.70 19.17 -4.70
N PRO A 134 5.59 18.65 -5.24
CA PRO A 134 4.31 18.85 -4.58
C PRO A 134 4.32 18.07 -3.25
N ASP A 135 3.43 18.43 -2.32
CA ASP A 135 3.12 17.59 -1.17
C ASP A 135 2.19 16.47 -1.64
N HIS A 136 2.77 15.31 -1.99
CA HIS A 136 2.02 14.20 -2.56
C HIS A 136 1.06 13.58 -1.55
N ILE A 137 -0.03 13.00 -2.04
CA ILE A 137 -0.96 12.21 -1.23
C ILE A 137 -0.64 10.74 -1.41
N MET A 138 -0.28 10.09 -0.31
CA MET A 138 -0.11 8.65 -0.19
C MET A 138 -1.44 7.99 0.16
N PHE A 139 -1.64 6.75 -0.28
CA PHE A 139 -2.89 6.03 -0.07
C PHE A 139 -2.70 4.50 0.04
N VAL A 140 -3.66 3.82 0.68
CA VAL A 140 -3.72 2.35 0.80
C VAL A 140 -4.43 1.67 -0.38
N THR A 141 -5.20 2.45 -1.15
CA THR A 141 -6.08 1.94 -2.21
C THR A 141 -5.36 1.80 -3.57
N GLY A 142 -5.87 0.97 -4.48
CA GLY A 142 -5.34 0.94 -5.86
C GLY A 142 -5.98 2.03 -6.73
N PRO A 143 -5.29 2.60 -7.74
CA PRO A 143 -5.94 3.39 -8.78
C PRO A 143 -7.06 2.62 -9.49
N GLY A 144 -8.25 3.19 -9.49
CA GLY A 144 -9.48 2.52 -9.92
C GLY A 144 -10.16 1.70 -8.83
N ARG A 145 -9.78 1.83 -7.55
CA ARG A 145 -10.30 1.00 -6.45
C ARG A 145 -10.52 1.78 -5.17
N LEU A 146 -11.59 1.47 -4.45
CA LEU A 146 -11.87 2.06 -3.13
C LEU A 146 -11.28 1.22 -1.98
N CYS A 147 -10.78 0.03 -2.30
CA CYS A 147 -10.01 -0.86 -1.45
C CYS A 147 -8.61 -1.12 -2.07
N PRO A 148 -7.74 -1.98 -1.49
CA PRO A 148 -6.43 -2.33 -2.05
C PRO A 148 -6.48 -2.91 -3.47
N ALA A 149 -6.43 -4.23 -3.67
CA ALA A 149 -6.58 -4.82 -5.01
C ALA A 149 -7.97 -5.43 -5.27
N THR A 150 -8.70 -5.77 -4.22
CA THR A 150 -10.11 -6.17 -4.28
C THR A 150 -10.88 -5.49 -3.15
N GLU A 151 -12.21 -5.58 -3.14
CA GLU A 151 -13.02 -5.32 -1.94
C GLU A 151 -12.95 -6.52 -0.98
N PRO A 152 -13.20 -6.33 0.33
CA PRO A 152 -13.24 -7.45 1.28
C PRO A 152 -14.38 -8.42 0.93
N GLU A 153 -14.09 -9.71 0.96
CA GLU A 153 -15.00 -10.79 0.59
C GLU A 153 -15.29 -11.72 1.76
N GLU A 154 -16.48 -12.33 1.79
CA GLU A 154 -16.80 -13.32 2.83
C GLU A 154 -15.89 -14.56 2.69
N PRO A 155 -15.24 -15.02 3.77
CA PRO A 155 -14.22 -16.08 3.72
C PRO A 155 -14.76 -17.51 3.48
N GLY A 156 -16.07 -17.65 3.19
CA GLY A 156 -16.72 -18.95 3.03
C GLY A 156 -17.09 -19.63 4.36
N THR A 157 -17.30 -20.95 4.33
CA THR A 157 -18.02 -21.69 5.39
C THR A 157 -17.18 -22.15 6.59
N SER A 158 -15.85 -22.02 6.54
CA SER A 158 -14.95 -22.42 7.63
C SER A 158 -13.75 -21.47 7.72
N PRO A 159 -13.93 -20.26 8.25
CA PRO A 159 -12.89 -19.24 8.19
C PRO A 159 -11.77 -19.56 9.19
N ALA A 160 -10.60 -19.89 8.65
CA ALA A 160 -9.33 -19.94 9.37
C ALA A 160 -8.40 -18.92 8.73
N PRO A 161 -7.42 -18.36 9.48
CA PRO A 161 -6.47 -17.42 8.89
C PRO A 161 -5.72 -18.10 7.73
N HIS A 162 -5.61 -17.38 6.63
CA HIS A 162 -4.82 -17.78 5.47
C HIS A 162 -3.85 -16.64 5.11
N PRO A 163 -2.53 -16.89 5.13
CA PRO A 163 -1.89 -18.14 5.53
C PRO A 163 -2.11 -18.48 7.01
N GLY A 164 -1.95 -19.76 7.33
CA GLY A 164 -2.12 -20.25 8.69
C GLY A 164 -1.10 -19.64 9.66
N ILE A 165 -1.45 -19.67 10.95
CA ILE A 165 -0.52 -19.31 12.01
C ILE A 165 0.61 -20.34 12.02
N THR A 166 1.85 -19.88 12.01
CA THR A 166 3.04 -20.74 12.06
C THR A 166 3.03 -21.65 13.28
N THR A 167 3.57 -22.85 13.12
CA THR A 167 3.74 -23.80 14.24
C THR A 167 4.74 -23.32 15.31
N ASP A 168 5.64 -22.38 14.98
CA ASP A 168 6.58 -21.75 15.91
C ASP A 168 5.91 -20.61 16.68
N LEU A 169 5.16 -20.94 17.74
CA LEU A 169 4.42 -19.94 18.54
C LEU A 169 5.33 -18.92 19.25
N GLY A 170 6.64 -19.15 19.32
CA GLY A 170 7.64 -18.20 19.84
C GLY A 170 8.23 -17.28 18.78
N ALA A 171 7.86 -17.44 17.50
CA ALA A 171 8.33 -16.56 16.43
C ALA A 171 7.89 -15.11 16.69
N GLY A 172 8.85 -14.19 16.63
CA GLY A 172 8.65 -12.77 16.97
C GLY A 172 8.84 -12.42 18.45
N THR A 173 9.23 -13.35 19.32
CA THR A 173 9.56 -13.01 20.72
C THR A 173 10.57 -11.86 20.79
N ASP A 174 10.30 -10.87 21.64
CA ASP A 174 11.10 -9.65 21.83
C ASP A 174 11.29 -8.82 20.54
N VAL A 175 10.35 -8.92 19.58
CA VAL A 175 10.33 -8.08 18.37
C VAL A 175 9.12 -7.15 18.42
N PHE A 176 9.36 -5.86 18.17
CA PHE A 176 8.30 -4.86 18.06
C PHE A 176 8.05 -4.45 16.60
N VAL A 177 6.80 -4.64 16.14
CA VAL A 177 6.33 -4.26 14.80
C VAL A 177 5.33 -3.11 14.92
N SER A 178 5.69 -1.95 14.35
CA SER A 178 4.78 -0.82 14.15
C SER A 178 4.12 -0.96 12.78
N VAL A 179 2.81 -1.14 12.77
CA VAL A 179 1.96 -1.31 11.58
C VAL A 179 1.34 0.05 11.26
N VAL A 180 1.79 0.71 10.19
CA VAL A 180 1.36 2.06 9.83
C VAL A 180 0.25 1.99 8.79
N ASP A 181 -0.98 2.33 9.19
CA ASP A 181 -2.18 2.07 8.38
C ASP A 181 -3.41 2.94 8.76
N THR A 182 -4.64 2.47 8.52
CA THR A 182 -5.91 3.18 8.77
C THR A 182 -6.29 3.26 10.24
N GLY A 183 -5.82 2.30 11.04
CA GLY A 183 -6.07 2.22 12.47
C GLY A 183 -6.43 0.82 12.95
N TRP A 184 -6.65 0.72 14.26
CA TRP A 184 -6.95 -0.51 14.99
C TRP A 184 -8.45 -0.64 15.26
N TRP A 185 -9.05 -1.80 14.97
CA TRP A 185 -10.39 -2.16 15.41
C TRP A 185 -10.31 -2.87 16.77
N PRO A 186 -10.52 -2.18 17.90
CA PRO A 186 -10.19 -2.73 19.21
C PRO A 186 -10.89 -4.06 19.58
N PRO A 187 -12.15 -4.30 19.17
CA PRO A 187 -12.81 -5.58 19.46
C PRO A 187 -12.07 -6.82 18.95
N ALA A 188 -11.25 -6.71 17.90
CA ALA A 188 -10.46 -7.82 17.37
C ALA A 188 -9.46 -8.41 18.39
N ALA A 189 -9.00 -7.62 19.38
CA ALA A 189 -8.11 -8.12 20.45
C ALA A 189 -8.75 -9.25 21.29
N THR A 190 -10.08 -9.30 21.33
CA THR A 190 -10.84 -10.22 22.20
C THR A 190 -11.85 -11.07 21.44
N ASP A 191 -11.91 -10.92 20.11
CA ASP A 191 -12.87 -11.63 19.28
C ASP A 191 -12.50 -13.12 19.17
N PRO A 192 -13.41 -14.06 19.50
CA PRO A 192 -13.18 -15.50 19.33
C PRO A 192 -12.84 -15.92 17.89
N ALA A 193 -13.19 -15.12 16.89
CA ALA A 193 -12.83 -15.36 15.49
C ALA A 193 -11.35 -15.05 15.20
N SER A 194 -10.70 -14.19 15.98
CA SER A 194 -9.31 -13.76 15.77
C SER A 194 -8.42 -13.86 17.03
N PRO A 195 -8.38 -15.02 17.72
CA PRO A 195 -7.69 -15.14 19.01
C PRO A 195 -6.18 -14.88 18.95
N TRP A 196 -5.56 -14.94 17.77
CA TRP A 196 -4.13 -14.64 17.58
C TRP A 196 -3.80 -13.16 17.70
N LEU A 197 -4.81 -12.28 17.67
CA LEU A 197 -4.66 -10.83 17.87
C LEU A 197 -4.70 -10.41 19.34
N ALA A 198 -4.81 -11.35 20.28
CA ALA A 198 -4.71 -11.03 21.70
C ALA A 198 -3.39 -10.30 22.01
N GLY A 199 -3.50 -9.13 22.64
CA GLY A 199 -2.36 -8.28 22.99
C GLY A 199 -1.94 -7.25 21.93
N VAL A 200 -2.55 -7.26 20.74
CA VAL A 200 -2.38 -6.18 19.77
C VAL A 200 -3.14 -4.94 20.23
N ASP A 201 -2.51 -3.78 20.09
CA ASP A 201 -3.12 -2.48 20.34
C ASP A 201 -2.84 -1.50 19.19
N GLY A 202 -3.34 -0.26 19.33
CA GLY A 202 -3.14 0.75 18.31
C GLY A 202 -4.07 1.95 18.49
N ASP A 203 -3.96 2.89 17.56
CA ASP A 203 -4.87 4.03 17.48
C ASP A 203 -6.21 3.57 16.93
N PRO A 204 -7.34 3.85 17.61
CA PRO A 204 -8.63 3.28 17.24
C PRO A 204 -9.13 3.83 15.91
N GLU A 205 -9.56 2.93 15.02
CA GLU A 205 -10.32 3.23 13.82
C GLU A 205 -11.81 3.37 14.16
N THR A 206 -12.47 4.41 13.64
CA THR A 206 -13.90 4.61 13.84
C THR A 206 -14.68 3.99 12.68
N ILE A 207 -15.50 2.98 12.97
CA ILE A 207 -16.21 2.20 11.96
C ILE A 207 -17.70 2.19 12.28
N ASP A 208 -18.52 2.55 11.28
CA ASP A 208 -19.97 2.32 11.32
C ASP A 208 -20.23 0.86 10.96
N LEU A 209 -20.82 0.10 11.88
CA LEU A 209 -21.03 -1.34 11.71
C LEU A 209 -22.19 -1.66 10.76
N ASP A 210 -23.09 -0.71 10.52
CA ASP A 210 -24.16 -0.88 9.54
C ASP A 210 -23.69 -0.49 8.13
N HIS A 211 -22.62 0.32 8.03
CA HIS A 211 -22.04 0.81 6.78
C HIS A 211 -20.51 0.92 6.91
N ILE A 212 -19.84 -0.24 6.92
CA ILE A 212 -18.39 -0.29 6.90
C ILE A 212 -17.93 0.45 5.63
N HIS A 213 -17.16 1.53 5.84
CA HIS A 213 -16.68 2.36 4.75
C HIS A 213 -15.59 1.61 3.94
N PRO A 214 -15.30 2.03 2.69
CA PRO A 214 -14.17 1.47 1.95
C PRO A 214 -12.87 1.50 2.76
N TYR A 215 -11.91 0.61 2.48
CA TYR A 215 -10.62 0.44 3.19
C TYR A 215 -10.67 0.23 4.71
N ALA A 216 -11.82 0.34 5.37
CA ALA A 216 -11.93 0.16 6.82
C ALA A 216 -11.42 -1.22 7.26
N GLY A 217 -10.81 -1.30 8.44
CA GLY A 217 -10.29 -2.56 8.96
C GLY A 217 -9.01 -3.04 8.29
N HIS A 218 -8.44 -2.28 7.34
CA HIS A 218 -7.19 -2.63 6.65
C HIS A 218 -6.03 -2.78 7.65
N GLY A 219 -5.85 -1.82 8.56
CA GLY A 219 -4.83 -1.89 9.62
C GLY A 219 -4.96 -3.12 10.52
N THR A 220 -6.21 -3.46 10.88
CA THR A 220 -6.54 -4.66 11.68
C THR A 220 -6.20 -5.94 10.93
N PHE A 221 -6.55 -6.01 9.65
CA PHE A 221 -6.28 -7.16 8.81
C PHE A 221 -4.78 -7.43 8.68
N ILE A 222 -3.99 -6.40 8.38
CA ILE A 222 -2.54 -6.55 8.19
C ILE A 222 -1.81 -6.84 9.50
N ALA A 223 -2.26 -6.31 10.64
CA ALA A 223 -1.74 -6.68 11.96
C ALA A 223 -1.95 -8.18 12.22
N GLY A 224 -3.11 -8.70 11.84
CA GLY A 224 -3.40 -10.12 11.87
C GLY A 224 -2.48 -10.94 10.99
N VAL A 225 -2.15 -10.47 9.78
CA VAL A 225 -1.20 -11.15 8.88
C VAL A 225 0.20 -11.21 9.50
N VAL A 226 0.70 -10.13 10.12
CA VAL A 226 1.98 -10.16 10.87
C VAL A 226 1.95 -11.27 11.90
N ARG A 227 0.88 -11.32 12.73
CA ARG A 227 0.72 -12.29 13.82
C ARG A 227 0.59 -13.74 13.35
N THR A 228 0.19 -14.00 12.10
CA THR A 228 0.24 -15.37 11.55
C THR A 228 1.68 -15.89 11.41
N GLN A 229 2.64 -15.03 11.11
CA GLN A 229 4.04 -15.42 10.90
C GLN A 229 4.92 -15.17 12.13
N ALA A 230 4.50 -14.24 12.99
CA ALA A 230 5.18 -13.87 14.23
C ALA A 230 4.18 -13.75 15.41
N PRO A 231 3.60 -14.87 15.88
CA PRO A 231 2.58 -14.89 16.93
C PRO A 231 3.05 -14.42 18.31
N ALA A 232 4.35 -14.22 18.53
CA ALA A 232 4.89 -13.65 19.77
C ALA A 232 5.34 -12.18 19.63
N ALA A 233 5.27 -11.61 18.43
CA ALA A 233 5.66 -10.20 18.22
C ALA A 233 4.70 -9.25 18.94
N GLU A 234 5.26 -8.19 19.52
CA GLU A 234 4.50 -7.02 19.93
C GLU A 234 4.09 -6.26 18.66
N VAL A 235 2.80 -6.00 18.50
CA VAL A 235 2.26 -5.31 17.33
C VAL A 235 1.43 -4.13 17.81
N ARG A 236 1.77 -2.96 17.28
CA ARG A 236 0.99 -1.73 17.45
C ARG A 236 0.55 -1.23 16.09
N VAL A 237 -0.74 -0.95 15.93
CA VAL A 237 -1.30 -0.35 14.72
C VAL A 237 -1.39 1.16 14.88
N GLU A 238 -0.64 1.90 14.07
CA GLU A 238 -0.63 3.35 14.04
C GLU A 238 -1.65 3.85 13.00
N GLY A 239 -2.60 4.68 13.44
CA GLY A 239 -3.71 5.18 12.61
C GLY A 239 -3.33 6.41 11.81
N PHE A 240 -2.35 6.29 10.92
CA PHE A 240 -1.79 7.43 10.16
C PHE A 240 -2.55 7.75 8.87
N LEU A 241 -3.44 6.86 8.44
CA LEU A 241 -4.27 7.00 7.23
C LEU A 241 -5.78 6.91 7.56
N PRO A 242 -6.30 7.59 8.59
CA PRO A 242 -7.67 7.39 9.08
C PRO A 242 -8.74 7.98 8.16
N THR A 243 -8.34 8.85 7.22
CA THR A 243 -9.25 9.64 6.39
C THR A 243 -9.07 9.26 4.93
N GLY A 244 -10.04 8.55 4.35
CA GLY A 244 -9.97 8.13 2.95
C GLY A 244 -8.88 7.10 2.67
N GLY A 245 -8.27 6.51 3.71
CA GLY A 245 -7.09 5.67 3.57
C GLY A 245 -5.88 6.44 3.01
N ALA A 246 -5.80 7.76 3.27
CA ALA A 246 -4.85 8.66 2.63
C ALA A 246 -4.21 9.66 3.61
N ALA A 247 -3.00 10.12 3.28
CA ALA A 247 -2.23 11.08 4.06
C ALA A 247 -1.26 11.87 3.16
N TYR A 248 -0.95 13.10 3.55
CA TYR A 248 0.11 13.86 2.88
C TYR A 248 1.49 13.31 3.25
N GLU A 249 2.41 13.26 2.29
CA GLU A 249 3.76 12.74 2.52
C GLU A 249 4.47 13.52 3.64
N SER A 250 4.24 14.84 3.72
CA SER A 250 4.84 15.71 4.73
C SER A 250 4.32 15.43 6.15
N GLU A 251 3.06 15.03 6.29
CA GLU A 251 2.45 14.66 7.56
C GLU A 251 2.81 13.23 7.96
N MET A 252 2.89 12.31 6.99
CA MET A 252 3.31 10.93 7.20
C MET A 252 4.70 10.84 7.83
N VAL A 253 5.68 11.62 7.34
CA VAL A 253 7.05 11.56 7.90
C VAL A 253 7.18 12.16 9.31
N VAL A 254 6.28 13.07 9.69
CA VAL A 254 6.21 13.59 11.06
C VAL A 254 5.72 12.48 11.99
N GLN A 255 4.62 11.81 11.60
CA GLN A 255 4.04 10.69 12.35
C GLN A 255 5.00 9.49 12.44
N LEU A 256 5.70 9.15 11.35
CA LEU A 256 6.77 8.15 11.39
C LEU A 256 7.90 8.55 12.35
N GLY A 257 8.20 9.84 12.46
CA GLY A 257 9.14 10.36 13.45
C GLY A 257 8.70 10.11 14.90
N GLU A 258 7.40 10.17 15.17
CA GLU A 258 6.79 9.86 16.47
C GLU A 258 6.78 8.35 16.73
N ALA A 259 6.41 7.53 15.75
CA ALA A 259 6.49 6.07 15.82
C ALA A 259 7.93 5.60 16.13
N LEU A 260 8.94 6.23 15.52
CA LEU A 260 10.35 5.92 15.80
C LEU A 260 10.78 6.19 17.25
N ALA A 261 10.07 7.02 18.01
CA ALA A 261 10.35 7.24 19.43
C ALA A 261 10.09 5.99 20.28
N TRP A 262 9.19 5.11 19.82
CA TRP A 262 8.93 3.79 20.41
C TRP A 262 9.97 2.74 20.03
N SER A 263 10.92 3.10 19.15
CA SER A 263 12.00 2.21 18.67
C SER A 263 11.53 0.88 18.09
N PRO A 264 10.60 0.88 17.11
CA PRO A 264 10.21 -0.36 16.43
C PRO A 264 11.39 -1.02 15.72
N ASP A 265 11.41 -2.35 15.73
CA ASP A 265 12.33 -3.14 14.93
C ASP A 265 11.89 -3.12 13.46
N ILE A 266 10.58 -3.16 13.22
CA ILE A 266 9.99 -3.23 11.89
C ILE A 266 8.89 -2.18 11.79
N ILE A 267 8.94 -1.35 10.74
CA ILE A 267 7.81 -0.52 10.30
C ILE A 267 7.20 -1.22 9.09
N SER A 268 5.96 -1.66 9.22
CA SER A 268 5.18 -2.25 8.12
C SER A 268 4.23 -1.18 7.57
N LEU A 269 4.50 -0.67 6.36
CA LEU A 269 3.75 0.41 5.73
C LEU A 269 3.07 -0.07 4.44
N SER A 270 1.78 -0.35 4.51
CA SER A 270 1.00 -0.86 3.38
C SER A 270 0.32 0.26 2.57
N ALA A 271 1.05 1.34 2.32
CA ALA A 271 0.58 2.52 1.59
C ALA A 271 1.69 3.14 0.74
N GLY A 272 1.30 3.91 -0.28
CA GLY A 272 2.25 4.68 -1.07
C GLY A 272 1.58 5.52 -2.15
N CYS A 273 2.38 6.04 -3.08
CA CYS A 273 1.88 6.72 -4.26
C CYS A 273 2.89 6.74 -5.41
N PRO A 274 2.41 6.88 -6.65
CA PRO A 274 3.22 7.45 -7.71
C PRO A 274 3.48 8.95 -7.49
N THR A 275 4.52 9.47 -8.12
CA THR A 275 4.98 10.86 -7.92
C THR A 275 5.22 11.60 -9.23
N ARG A 276 5.23 12.93 -9.14
CA ARG A 276 5.57 13.82 -10.26
C ARG A 276 6.95 13.47 -10.82
N ASP A 277 7.02 13.25 -12.13
CA ASP A 277 8.24 12.87 -12.87
C ASP A 277 8.94 11.61 -12.32
N GLU A 278 8.20 10.74 -11.62
CA GLU A 278 8.70 9.55 -10.92
C GLU A 278 9.82 9.83 -9.89
N LEU A 279 9.94 11.09 -9.44
CA LEU A 279 10.92 11.50 -8.44
C LEU A 279 10.60 10.88 -7.06
N PRO A 280 11.61 10.57 -6.24
CA PRO A 280 11.37 10.10 -4.88
C PRO A 280 10.58 11.12 -4.03
N LEU A 281 9.82 10.62 -3.04
CA LEU A 281 9.15 11.46 -2.05
C LEU A 281 10.19 12.26 -1.25
N LEU A 282 10.23 13.58 -1.44
CA LEU A 282 11.24 14.47 -0.84
C LEU A 282 11.20 14.39 0.69
N SER A 283 10.00 14.29 1.25
CA SER A 283 9.79 14.14 2.70
C SER A 283 10.44 12.85 3.23
N PHE A 284 10.35 11.74 2.50
CA PHE A 284 10.90 10.45 2.88
C PHE A 284 12.43 10.39 2.72
N GLU A 285 13.00 11.10 1.74
CA GLU A 285 14.45 11.27 1.68
C GLU A 285 14.97 11.96 2.94
N VAL A 286 14.31 13.06 3.35
CA VAL A 286 14.65 13.79 4.58
C VAL A 286 14.44 12.91 5.82
N PHE A 287 13.34 12.15 5.88
CA PHE A 287 13.08 11.21 6.98
C PHE A 287 14.18 10.16 7.10
N TRP A 288 14.57 9.54 5.98
CA TRP A 288 15.68 8.58 5.95
C TRP A 288 16.98 9.21 6.45
N GLU A 289 17.36 10.36 5.89
CA GLU A 289 18.61 11.05 6.19
C GLU A 289 18.70 11.55 7.63
N GLN A 290 17.59 12.01 8.21
CA GLN A 290 17.59 12.68 9.51
C GLN A 290 17.16 11.76 10.65
N ARG A 291 16.45 10.66 10.36
CA ARG A 291 15.84 9.77 11.36
C ARG A 291 16.20 8.31 11.11
N LEU A 292 15.57 7.66 10.13
CA LEU A 292 15.54 6.19 10.04
C LEU A 292 16.94 5.58 9.89
N ARG A 293 17.85 6.16 9.11
CA ARG A 293 19.22 5.62 8.94
C ARG A 293 20.06 5.64 10.22
N HIS A 294 19.64 6.45 11.20
CA HIS A 294 20.31 6.58 12.49
C HIS A 294 19.67 5.67 13.56
N GLN A 295 18.52 5.07 13.27
CA GLN A 295 17.94 4.03 14.11
C GLN A 295 18.68 2.70 13.90
N LYS A 296 19.06 2.06 15.00
CA LYS A 296 19.90 0.86 14.94
C LYS A 296 19.05 -0.35 14.56
N GLY A 297 19.17 -0.77 13.31
CA GLY A 297 18.66 -2.07 12.87
C GLY A 297 17.20 -2.09 12.43
N THR A 298 16.46 -1.00 12.60
CA THR A 298 15.08 -0.86 12.10
C THR A 298 15.02 -0.99 10.58
N VAL A 299 13.99 -1.67 10.08
CA VAL A 299 13.68 -1.79 8.65
C VAL A 299 12.27 -1.26 8.37
N LEU A 300 12.10 -0.58 7.24
CA LEU A 300 10.79 -0.22 6.71
C LEU A 300 10.46 -1.21 5.58
N VAL A 301 9.31 -1.86 5.68
CA VAL A 301 8.78 -2.80 4.68
C VAL A 301 7.56 -2.15 4.06
N ALA A 302 7.51 -2.02 2.74
CA ALA A 302 6.43 -1.31 2.06
C ALA A 302 5.84 -2.06 0.86
N ALA A 303 4.54 -1.84 0.64
CA ALA A 303 3.79 -2.42 -0.45
C ALA A 303 4.18 -1.82 -1.81
N ALA A 304 4.38 -2.67 -2.82
CA ALA A 304 4.74 -2.23 -4.17
C ALA A 304 3.59 -1.51 -4.91
N GLY A 305 2.34 -1.62 -4.44
CA GLY A 305 1.17 -1.05 -5.11
C GLY A 305 0.48 -2.03 -6.06
N ASN A 306 -0.74 -1.67 -6.46
CA ASN A 306 -1.74 -2.59 -7.03
C ASN A 306 -2.18 -2.23 -8.47
N ASP A 307 -1.29 -1.61 -9.27
CA ASP A 307 -1.57 -1.13 -10.63
C ASP A 307 -1.19 -2.09 -11.76
N GLY A 308 -0.47 -3.15 -11.46
CA GLY A 308 0.06 -4.07 -12.46
C GLY A 308 1.05 -3.41 -13.43
N HIS A 309 1.86 -2.44 -12.97
CA HIS A 309 2.79 -1.70 -13.83
C HIS A 309 4.21 -1.56 -13.26
N ARG A 310 5.11 -0.95 -14.06
CA ARG A 310 6.54 -0.79 -13.72
C ARG A 310 6.94 0.54 -13.08
N ARG A 311 6.05 1.52 -13.08
CA ARG A 311 6.34 2.85 -12.55
C ARG A 311 6.66 2.76 -11.05
N PRO A 312 7.71 3.45 -10.55
CA PRO A 312 8.05 3.47 -9.15
C PRO A 312 6.86 3.86 -8.26
N PHE A 313 6.67 3.11 -7.19
CA PHE A 313 5.67 3.39 -6.17
C PHE A 313 6.39 3.67 -4.84
N TRP A 314 6.21 4.87 -4.31
CA TRP A 314 6.98 5.34 -3.15
C TRP A 314 6.17 5.16 -1.86
N PRO A 315 6.78 4.73 -0.75
CA PRO A 315 8.22 4.63 -0.50
C PRO A 315 8.83 3.25 -0.81
N ALA A 316 8.06 2.30 -1.36
CA ALA A 316 8.57 0.97 -1.69
C ALA A 316 9.75 1.01 -2.66
N ALA A 317 9.75 1.93 -3.62
CA ALA A 317 10.84 2.07 -4.58
C ALA A 317 12.16 2.63 -4.00
N PHE A 318 12.22 3.03 -2.72
CA PHE A 318 13.48 3.46 -2.10
C PHE A 318 14.42 2.26 -1.87
N PRO A 319 15.72 2.37 -2.23
CA PRO A 319 16.70 1.31 -1.99
C PRO A 319 16.94 0.95 -0.51
N TRP A 320 16.49 1.79 0.42
CA TRP A 320 16.63 1.56 1.86
C TRP A 320 15.37 0.94 2.51
N THR A 321 14.29 0.81 1.73
CA THR A 321 13.04 0.11 2.05
C THR A 321 13.12 -1.33 1.57
N VAL A 322 12.39 -2.25 2.20
CA VAL A 322 12.10 -3.58 1.65
C VAL A 322 10.79 -3.51 0.87
N SER A 323 10.88 -3.59 -0.45
CA SER A 323 9.75 -3.48 -1.38
C SER A 323 9.09 -4.84 -1.63
N VAL A 324 7.78 -4.93 -1.35
CA VAL A 324 7.04 -6.19 -1.38
C VAL A 324 5.93 -6.19 -2.43
N GLY A 325 6.08 -7.02 -3.45
CA GLY A 325 5.04 -7.36 -4.43
C GLY A 325 4.19 -8.56 -4.00
N ALA A 326 3.13 -8.82 -4.76
CA ALA A 326 2.18 -9.91 -4.51
C ALA A 326 2.31 -11.04 -5.53
N ILE A 327 2.20 -12.28 -5.04
CA ILE A 327 1.99 -13.48 -5.83
C ILE A 327 0.66 -14.14 -5.48
N ASP A 328 0.16 -14.91 -6.44
CA ASP A 328 -1.01 -15.76 -6.29
C ASP A 328 -0.65 -17.06 -5.57
N ALA A 329 -1.66 -17.87 -5.22
CA ALA A 329 -1.47 -19.16 -4.57
C ALA A 329 -0.67 -20.16 -5.44
N ASP A 330 -0.75 -20.04 -6.77
CA ASP A 330 0.04 -20.85 -7.70
C ASP A 330 1.50 -20.34 -7.81
N GLY A 331 1.79 -19.18 -7.21
CA GLY A 331 3.05 -18.45 -7.15
C GLY A 331 3.45 -17.74 -8.45
N ALA A 332 2.49 -17.42 -9.31
CA ALA A 332 2.63 -16.39 -10.34
C ALA A 332 2.54 -14.99 -9.71
N ARG A 333 3.07 -13.95 -10.37
CA ARG A 333 2.85 -12.56 -9.91
C ARG A 333 1.37 -12.25 -10.06
N ALA A 334 0.75 -11.74 -9.00
CA ALA A 334 -0.64 -11.29 -9.06
C ALA A 334 -0.79 -10.21 -10.13
N ASP A 335 -1.85 -10.26 -10.93
CA ASP A 335 -2.02 -9.36 -12.07
C ASP A 335 -1.97 -7.87 -11.65
N PHE A 336 -2.52 -7.56 -10.48
CA PHE A 336 -2.49 -6.22 -9.88
C PHE A 336 -1.12 -5.83 -9.31
N SER A 337 -0.22 -6.77 -8.98
CA SER A 337 1.03 -6.39 -8.30
C SER A 337 1.91 -5.54 -9.21
N ASN A 338 2.33 -4.37 -8.76
CA ASN A 338 3.42 -3.65 -9.41
C ASN A 338 4.71 -4.47 -9.41
N PHE A 339 5.59 -4.17 -10.37
CA PHE A 339 6.81 -4.93 -10.61
C PHE A 339 7.92 -4.08 -11.20
N GLY A 340 9.17 -4.35 -10.86
CA GLY A 340 10.29 -3.60 -11.42
C GLY A 340 11.60 -4.03 -10.79
N SER A 341 12.69 -3.40 -11.21
CA SER A 341 13.99 -3.58 -10.54
C SER A 341 14.01 -3.02 -9.11
N TRP A 342 13.01 -2.24 -8.74
CA TRP A 342 12.82 -1.64 -7.42
C TRP A 342 11.95 -2.51 -6.48
N VAL A 343 11.44 -3.66 -6.94
CA VAL A 343 10.73 -4.64 -6.10
C VAL A 343 11.73 -5.70 -5.64
N ASP A 344 11.95 -5.80 -4.33
CA ASP A 344 12.96 -6.69 -3.76
C ASP A 344 12.47 -8.14 -3.68
N VAL A 345 11.19 -8.32 -3.36
CA VAL A 345 10.61 -9.64 -3.12
C VAL A 345 9.11 -9.67 -3.38
N TYR A 346 8.60 -10.84 -3.74
CA TYR A 346 7.17 -11.11 -3.82
C TYR A 346 6.74 -12.11 -2.74
N ALA A 347 5.54 -11.93 -2.20
CA ALA A 347 4.96 -12.87 -1.24
C ALA A 347 3.46 -13.04 -1.48
N LEU A 348 2.82 -14.01 -0.82
CA LEU A 348 1.38 -14.28 -1.01
C LEU A 348 0.56 -13.00 -0.81
N GLY A 349 -0.28 -12.66 -1.79
CA GLY A 349 -1.08 -11.43 -1.76
C GLY A 349 -2.51 -11.59 -2.25
N THR A 350 -2.92 -12.80 -2.63
CA THR A 350 -4.30 -13.09 -3.06
C THR A 350 -5.02 -13.99 -2.09
N ASP A 351 -6.29 -13.70 -1.87
CA ASP A 351 -7.22 -14.53 -1.12
C ASP A 351 -6.73 -14.84 0.31
N LEU A 352 -6.00 -13.90 0.91
CA LEU A 352 -5.65 -14.02 2.33
C LEU A 352 -6.92 -13.90 3.16
N VAL A 353 -6.96 -14.61 4.26
CA VAL A 353 -8.08 -14.60 5.21
C VAL A 353 -7.55 -14.13 6.54
N ASN A 354 -8.10 -13.05 7.08
CA ASN A 354 -7.67 -12.52 8.37
C ASN A 354 -8.75 -11.70 9.07
N ALA A 355 -8.42 -11.23 10.27
CA ALA A 355 -9.33 -10.47 11.10
C ALA A 355 -9.85 -9.23 10.40
N TYR A 356 -11.13 -8.95 10.60
CA TYR A 356 -11.83 -7.83 9.98
C TYR A 356 -12.96 -7.36 10.91
N PRO A 357 -13.41 -6.10 10.84
CA PRO A 357 -14.56 -5.64 11.61
C PRO A 357 -15.81 -6.49 11.38
N THR A 358 -16.58 -6.72 12.44
CA THR A 358 -17.92 -7.30 12.32
C THR A 358 -18.89 -6.20 11.87
N GLY A 359 -19.72 -6.46 10.87
CA GLY A 359 -20.67 -5.49 10.35
C GLY A 359 -20.98 -5.69 8.87
N THR A 360 -21.66 -4.71 8.28
CA THR A 360 -22.13 -4.74 6.90
C THR A 360 -21.30 -3.83 6.01
N PHE A 361 -20.86 -4.36 4.86
CA PHE A 361 -20.16 -3.63 3.82
C PHE A 361 -20.99 -3.63 2.54
N PHE A 362 -21.04 -2.49 1.85
CA PHE A 362 -21.67 -2.37 0.54
C PHE A 362 -20.59 -2.31 -0.52
N CYS A 363 -20.66 -3.20 -1.49
CA CYS A 363 -19.71 -3.24 -2.59
C CYS A 363 -19.88 -2.00 -3.46
N HIS A 364 -18.77 -1.38 -3.83
CA HIS A 364 -18.69 -0.21 -4.68
C HIS A 364 -18.06 -0.53 -6.05
N GLU A 365 -17.36 -1.65 -6.16
CA GLU A 365 -16.62 -2.02 -7.37
C GLU A 365 -17.36 -3.07 -8.23
N PRO A 366 -17.39 -2.92 -9.56
CA PRO A 366 -17.84 -3.97 -10.46
C PRO A 366 -17.04 -5.28 -10.28
N PRO A 367 -17.67 -6.46 -10.43
CA PRO A 367 -19.05 -6.65 -10.88
C PRO A 367 -20.11 -6.59 -9.76
N ASN A 368 -19.70 -6.40 -8.50
CA ASN A 368 -20.57 -6.58 -7.34
C ASN A 368 -21.14 -5.25 -6.82
N ALA A 369 -20.94 -4.13 -7.52
CA ALA A 369 -21.38 -2.82 -7.05
C ALA A 369 -22.87 -2.82 -6.65
N GLY A 370 -23.15 -2.44 -5.40
CA GLY A 370 -24.48 -2.47 -4.78
C GLY A 370 -24.78 -3.73 -3.96
N ASP A 371 -23.96 -4.78 -4.04
CA ASP A 371 -24.11 -5.99 -3.24
C ASP A 371 -23.78 -5.73 -1.77
N GLU A 372 -24.52 -6.39 -0.89
CA GLU A 372 -24.32 -6.35 0.56
C GLU A 372 -23.50 -7.57 1.02
N ARG A 373 -22.50 -7.35 1.87
CA ARG A 373 -21.70 -8.39 2.53
C ARG A 373 -21.74 -8.20 4.03
N THR A 374 -21.89 -9.29 4.78
CA THR A 374 -21.88 -9.26 6.25
C THR A 374 -20.66 -10.01 6.78
N PHE A 375 -19.89 -9.37 7.65
CA PHE A 375 -18.70 -9.93 8.26
C PHE A 375 -18.91 -10.24 9.73
N THR A 376 -18.27 -11.32 10.19
CA THR A 376 -18.28 -11.77 11.59
C THR A 376 -16.85 -11.98 12.10
N GLY A 377 -16.06 -10.90 12.06
CA GLY A 377 -14.72 -10.87 12.62
C GLY A 377 -13.59 -11.28 11.66
N ILE A 378 -13.91 -11.76 10.44
CA ILE A 378 -12.95 -12.24 9.44
C ILE A 378 -13.42 -11.86 8.03
N ALA A 379 -12.48 -11.51 7.16
CA ALA A 379 -12.70 -11.33 5.72
C ALA A 379 -11.63 -12.06 4.90
N ARG A 380 -11.90 -12.24 3.60
CA ARG A 380 -10.93 -12.58 2.56
C ARG A 380 -10.56 -11.31 1.79
N TRP A 381 -9.28 -11.07 1.55
CA TRP A 381 -8.82 -9.84 0.88
C TRP A 381 -7.52 -10.03 0.09
N SER A 382 -7.37 -9.27 -1.00
CA SER A 382 -6.22 -9.32 -1.91
C SER A 382 -5.56 -7.96 -2.12
N GLY A 383 -4.23 -7.96 -2.21
CA GLY A 383 -3.41 -6.75 -2.36
C GLY A 383 -1.95 -6.95 -1.91
N THR A 384 -1.04 -6.16 -2.48
CA THR A 384 0.36 -6.05 -1.99
C THR A 384 0.44 -5.59 -0.53
N SER A 385 -0.59 -4.88 -0.07
CA SER A 385 -0.83 -4.53 1.33
C SER A 385 -0.89 -5.72 2.28
N PHE A 386 -1.20 -6.92 1.80
CA PHE A 386 -1.25 -8.15 2.59
C PHE A 386 0.01 -9.01 2.45
N SER A 387 0.74 -8.86 1.34
CA SER A 387 2.08 -9.44 1.18
C SER A 387 3.12 -8.74 2.07
N THR A 388 3.00 -7.43 2.22
CA THR A 388 3.88 -6.59 3.05
C THR A 388 3.96 -7.05 4.52
N PRO A 389 2.85 -7.15 5.28
CA PRO A 389 2.86 -7.63 6.66
C PRO A 389 3.27 -9.10 6.77
N LEU A 390 3.04 -9.91 5.73
CA LEU A 390 3.55 -11.28 5.71
C LEU A 390 5.08 -11.28 5.77
N VAL A 391 5.73 -10.48 4.92
CA VAL A 391 7.18 -10.32 4.93
C VAL A 391 7.67 -9.70 6.24
N SER A 392 6.95 -8.71 6.79
CA SER A 392 7.25 -8.15 8.12
C SER A 392 7.24 -9.22 9.21
N GLY A 393 6.23 -10.10 9.23
CA GLY A 393 6.16 -11.22 10.18
C GLY A 393 7.25 -12.26 9.96
N LEU A 394 7.63 -12.57 8.71
CA LEU A 394 8.77 -13.45 8.41
C LEU A 394 10.10 -12.85 8.88
N ILE A 395 10.29 -11.53 8.75
CA ILE A 395 11.45 -10.81 9.29
C ILE A 395 11.46 -10.93 10.82
N ALA A 396 10.33 -10.67 11.50
CA ALA A 396 10.22 -10.79 12.95
C ALA A 396 10.53 -12.22 13.44
N ALA A 397 10.00 -13.24 12.77
CA ALA A 397 10.30 -14.64 13.06
C ALA A 397 11.78 -14.97 12.91
N ARG A 398 12.44 -14.44 11.86
CA ARG A 398 13.89 -14.61 11.64
C ARG A 398 14.70 -13.90 12.74
N MET A 399 14.29 -12.69 13.15
CA MET A 399 14.96 -11.95 14.22
C MET A 399 15.01 -12.76 15.50
N SER A 400 13.86 -13.21 16.00
CA SER A 400 13.78 -13.95 17.28
C SER A 400 14.51 -15.29 17.21
N ARG A 401 14.44 -15.99 16.07
CA ARG A 401 15.12 -17.28 15.88
C ARG A 401 16.64 -17.19 15.89
N HIS A 402 17.21 -16.10 15.38
CA HIS A 402 18.67 -15.97 15.18
C HIS A 402 19.32 -14.93 16.09
N GLY A 403 18.55 -14.17 16.87
CA GLY A 403 19.07 -13.09 17.72
C GLY A 403 19.76 -11.99 16.91
N ILE A 404 19.14 -11.56 15.80
CA ILE A 404 19.68 -10.57 14.86
C ILE A 404 18.72 -9.39 14.68
N SER A 405 19.24 -8.25 14.23
CA SER A 405 18.43 -7.07 13.92
C SER A 405 17.50 -7.29 12.73
N ALA A 406 16.44 -6.49 12.63
CA ALA A 406 15.48 -6.56 11.53
C ALA A 406 16.14 -6.40 10.16
N ARG A 407 17.05 -5.43 10.01
CA ARG A 407 17.81 -5.24 8.76
C ARG A 407 18.58 -6.49 8.35
N LYS A 408 19.28 -7.14 9.29
CA LYS A 408 20.05 -8.36 8.99
C LYS A 408 19.12 -9.55 8.68
N ALA A 409 17.99 -9.65 9.36
CA ALA A 409 16.97 -10.65 9.09
C ALA A 409 16.36 -10.48 7.68
N ALA A 410 16.04 -9.23 7.30
CA ALA A 410 15.58 -8.88 5.96
C ALA A 410 16.64 -9.22 4.89
N ASP A 411 17.89 -8.80 5.06
CA ASP A 411 18.98 -9.11 4.12
C ASP A 411 19.15 -10.61 3.89
N GLN A 412 19.06 -11.42 4.96
CA GLN A 412 19.13 -12.89 4.87
C GLN A 412 17.93 -13.47 4.12
N LEU A 413 16.71 -13.02 4.42
CA LEU A 413 15.50 -13.47 3.74
C LEU A 413 15.51 -13.10 2.25
N LEU A 414 15.93 -11.88 1.91
CA LEU A 414 16.04 -11.42 0.52
C LEU A 414 17.11 -12.21 -0.25
N ALA A 415 18.26 -12.50 0.38
CA ALA A 415 19.29 -13.34 -0.24
C ALA A 415 18.80 -14.76 -0.51
N GLU A 416 18.05 -15.36 0.44
CA GLU A 416 17.44 -16.68 0.24
C GLU A 416 16.36 -16.65 -0.85
N ALA A 417 15.47 -15.65 -0.82
CA ALA A 417 14.42 -15.45 -1.82
C ALA A 417 15.00 -15.30 -3.23
N ALA A 418 16.13 -14.62 -3.39
CA ALA A 418 16.81 -14.48 -4.68
C ALA A 418 17.29 -15.81 -5.25
N THR A 419 17.69 -16.76 -4.38
CA THR A 419 18.07 -18.11 -4.82
C THR A 419 16.87 -19.02 -5.12
N ALA A 420 15.76 -18.80 -4.42
CA ALA A 420 14.50 -19.52 -4.59
C ALA A 420 13.58 -18.91 -5.66
N GLY A 421 14.00 -17.80 -6.29
CA GLY A 421 13.18 -16.98 -7.16
C GLY A 421 12.63 -17.74 -8.37
N ARG A 422 11.40 -17.42 -8.74
CA ARG A 422 10.73 -18.02 -9.90
C ARG A 422 11.02 -17.24 -11.16
N ARG A 423 11.35 -17.97 -12.23
CA ARG A 423 11.54 -17.37 -13.57
C ARG A 423 10.26 -16.65 -13.98
N GLY A 424 10.38 -15.38 -14.34
CA GLY A 424 9.25 -14.54 -14.75
C GLY A 424 8.55 -13.78 -13.62
N VAL A 425 8.89 -14.05 -12.36
CA VAL A 425 8.37 -13.33 -11.19
C VAL A 425 9.50 -12.55 -10.51
N GLY A 426 10.51 -13.25 -9.99
CA GLY A 426 11.59 -12.66 -9.20
C GLY A 426 11.82 -13.39 -7.89
N PRO A 427 12.55 -12.79 -6.92
CA PRO A 427 12.70 -13.32 -5.58
C PRO A 427 11.35 -13.53 -4.90
N THR A 428 11.14 -14.68 -4.24
CA THR A 428 9.85 -15.01 -3.64
C THR A 428 10.02 -15.57 -2.23
N LEU A 429 9.17 -15.11 -1.31
CA LEU A 429 9.04 -15.65 0.04
C LEU A 429 7.67 -16.31 0.21
N TYR A 430 7.67 -17.43 0.93
CA TYR A 430 6.46 -18.17 1.28
C TYR A 430 6.24 -18.14 2.79
N PRO A 431 4.98 -18.28 3.26
CA PRO A 431 4.66 -18.35 4.69
C PRO A 431 5.45 -19.46 5.41
N ALA A 432 5.73 -19.23 6.70
CA ALA A 432 6.33 -20.20 7.60
C ALA A 432 5.25 -21.21 8.05
N ASN A 433 5.31 -22.44 7.54
CA ASN A 433 4.38 -23.50 7.94
C ASN A 433 4.44 -23.80 9.45
#